data_AF-A0A661ZZI5-F1
#
_entry.id   AF-A0A661ZZI5-F1
#
_cell.length_a   1.000
_cell.length_b   1.000
_cell.length_c   1.000
_cell.angle_alpha   90.00
_cell.angle_beta   90.00
_cell.angle_gamma   90.00
#
_symmetry.space_group_name_H-M   'P 1'
#
loop_
_entity.id
_entity.type
_entity.pdbx_description
1 polymer ?
#
loop_
_entity_poly.entity_id
_entity_poly.type
_entity_poly.pdbx_seq_one_letter_code
_entity_poly.pdbx_strand_id
1 'polypeptide(L)'
;MTPQEIQDAINYFNTIRNSGRIEIEAEMRDKDRSRFVSKYTALTGTTVPAISNTLPYYVWAPNADPDSKWGIELRIYFVSDATAPASLMQRAKNNSRHGYTHFDKRINYNKLIWELFANGFRLGSN
;
A
#
# COMPACT_ATOMS: atom_id res chain seq x y z
N MET A 1 5.44 7.14 12.83
CA MET A 1 5.17 8.49 12.31
C MET A 1 4.18 9.13 13.25
N THR A 2 4.44 10.36 13.67
CA THR A 2 3.50 11.23 14.35
C THR A 2 2.35 11.60 13.40
N PRO A 3 1.23 12.17 13.90
CA PRO A 3 0.16 12.66 13.04
C PRO A 3 0.65 13.67 11.99
N GLN A 4 1.52 14.62 12.37
CA GLN A 4 2.09 15.59 11.44
C GLN A 4 2.94 14.91 10.36
N GLU A 5 3.81 13.96 10.73
CA GLU A 5 4.62 13.24 9.74
C GLU A 5 3.77 12.42 8.76
N ILE A 6 2.65 11.86 9.22
CA ILE A 6 1.67 11.20 8.34
C ILE A 6 1.05 12.20 7.38
N GLN A 7 0.64 13.38 7.86
CA GLN A 7 0.09 14.43 7.01
C GLN A 7 1.10 14.90 5.96
N ASP A 8 2.36 15.10 6.34
CA ASP A 8 3.43 15.51 5.41
C ASP A 8 3.65 14.44 4.33
N ALA A 9 3.61 13.16 4.70
CA ALA A 9 3.69 12.06 3.74
C ALA A 9 2.49 12.01 2.79
N ILE A 10 1.27 12.23 3.30
CA ILE A 10 0.07 12.32 2.45
C ILE A 10 0.18 13.49 1.48
N ASN A 11 0.62 14.66 1.95
CA ASN A 11 0.84 15.84 1.12
C ASN A 11 1.85 15.54 0.02
N TYR A 12 2.98 14.92 0.35
CA TYR A 12 3.97 14.48 -0.63
C TYR A 12 3.37 13.52 -1.67
N PHE A 13 2.70 12.46 -1.24
CA PHE A 13 2.10 11.50 -2.16
C PHE A 13 1.04 12.12 -3.06
N ASN A 14 0.30 13.14 -2.59
CA ASN A 14 -0.62 13.91 -3.42
C ASN A 14 0.12 14.68 -4.53
N THR A 15 1.33 15.19 -4.30
CA THR A 15 2.11 15.91 -5.33
C THR A 15 2.55 15.02 -6.48
N ILE A 16 2.74 13.71 -6.23
CA ILE A 16 3.13 12.74 -7.25
C ILE A 16 1.96 11.84 -7.69
N ARG A 17 0.74 12.16 -7.25
CA ARG A 17 -0.45 11.41 -7.62
C ARG A 17 -0.73 11.54 -9.12
N ASN A 18 -1.14 10.45 -9.75
CA ASN A 18 -1.38 10.28 -11.19
C ASN A 18 -0.14 10.46 -12.08
N SER A 19 1.07 10.43 -11.51
CA SER A 19 2.31 10.55 -12.28
C SER A 19 2.91 9.21 -12.70
N GLY A 20 2.26 8.09 -12.34
CA GLY A 20 2.83 6.74 -12.50
C GLY A 20 3.99 6.45 -11.54
N ARG A 21 4.23 7.32 -10.57
CA ARG A 21 5.31 7.19 -9.57
C ARG A 21 4.86 6.60 -8.24
N ILE A 22 3.63 6.11 -8.13
CA ILE A 22 3.12 5.50 -6.90
C ILE A 22 2.15 4.35 -7.19
N GLU A 23 2.34 3.24 -6.47
CA GLU A 23 1.43 2.10 -6.48
C GLU A 23 1.25 1.53 -5.06
N ILE A 24 0.02 1.08 -4.74
CA ILE A 24 -0.30 0.45 -3.46
C ILE A 24 -0.73 -1.00 -3.69
N GLU A 25 -0.04 -1.94 -3.04
CA GLU A 25 -0.33 -3.38 -3.04
C GLU A 25 -0.96 -3.80 -1.70
N ALA A 26 -1.87 -4.77 -1.76
CA ALA A 26 -2.35 -5.52 -0.61
C ALA A 26 -2.16 -7.02 -0.83
N GLU A 27 -1.54 -7.68 0.15
CA GLU A 27 -1.38 -9.13 0.22
C GLU A 27 -1.95 -9.63 1.56
N MET A 28 -2.76 -10.68 1.56
CA MET A 28 -3.38 -11.19 2.79
C MET A 28 -3.74 -12.68 2.73
N ARG A 29 -3.99 -13.28 3.89
CA ARG A 29 -4.61 -14.60 3.99
C ARG A 29 -6.10 -14.52 3.68
N ASP A 30 -6.68 -15.60 3.16
CA ASP A 30 -8.12 -15.68 2.88
C ASP A 30 -8.98 -15.32 4.10
N LYS A 31 -8.64 -15.81 5.30
CA LYS A 31 -9.36 -15.48 6.54
C LYS A 31 -9.36 -13.98 6.89
N ASP A 32 -8.37 -13.22 6.41
CA ASP A 32 -8.25 -11.78 6.66
C ASP A 32 -8.97 -10.95 5.57
N ARG A 33 -9.42 -11.59 4.48
CA ARG A 33 -10.03 -10.95 3.30
C ARG A 33 -11.25 -10.13 3.66
N SER A 34 -12.21 -10.71 4.37
CA SER A 34 -13.47 -10.00 4.69
C SER A 34 -13.20 -8.72 5.48
N ARG A 35 -12.30 -8.78 6.47
CA ARG A 35 -11.93 -7.60 7.27
C ARG A 35 -11.24 -6.53 6.43
N PHE A 36 -10.34 -6.94 5.54
CA PHE A 36 -9.69 -6.00 4.62
C PHE A 36 -10.71 -5.33 3.69
N VAL A 37 -11.54 -6.11 3.01
CA VAL A 37 -12.54 -5.61 2.04
C VAL A 37 -13.50 -4.63 2.71
N SER A 38 -14.06 -4.99 3.88
CA SER A 38 -14.97 -4.10 4.60
C SER A 38 -14.32 -2.76 4.95
N LYS A 39 -13.08 -2.78 5.47
CA LYS A 39 -12.37 -1.54 5.83
C LYS A 39 -11.97 -0.72 4.59
N TYR A 40 -11.46 -1.37 3.55
CA TYR A 40 -11.06 -0.72 2.30
C TYR A 40 -12.26 -0.04 1.63
N THR A 41 -13.39 -0.74 1.50
CA THR A 41 -14.59 -0.18 0.88
C THR A 41 -15.20 0.94 1.72
N ALA A 42 -15.19 0.83 3.05
CA ALA A 42 -15.65 1.91 3.91
C ALA A 42 -14.81 3.20 3.77
N LEU A 43 -13.49 3.09 3.58
CA LEU A 43 -12.60 4.24 3.45
C LEU A 43 -12.57 4.84 2.03
N THR A 44 -12.63 4.00 1.01
CA THR A 44 -12.45 4.43 -0.40
C THR A 44 -13.76 4.65 -1.15
N GLY A 45 -14.88 4.13 -0.63
CA GLY A 45 -16.15 4.04 -1.36
C GLY A 45 -16.11 3.10 -2.57
N THR A 46 -15.05 2.29 -2.72
CA THR A 46 -14.86 1.41 -3.89
C THR A 46 -14.66 -0.04 -3.49
N THR A 47 -15.05 -0.97 -4.37
CA THR A 47 -14.74 -2.39 -4.20
C THR A 47 -13.26 -2.65 -4.48
N VAL A 48 -12.71 -3.69 -3.86
CA VAL A 48 -11.40 -4.22 -4.22
C VAL A 48 -11.43 -4.78 -5.66
N PRO A 49 -10.27 -4.93 -6.34
CA PRO A 49 -10.20 -5.59 -7.64
C PRO A 49 -10.89 -6.97 -7.63
N ALA A 50 -11.58 -7.30 -8.73
CA ALA A 50 -12.32 -8.56 -8.84
C ALA A 50 -11.39 -9.79 -8.82
N ILE A 51 -10.21 -9.65 -9.43
CA ILE A 51 -9.17 -10.68 -9.45
C ILE A 51 -8.31 -10.51 -8.21
N SER A 52 -8.23 -11.56 -7.38
CA SER A 52 -7.57 -11.52 -6.07
C SER A 52 -6.36 -12.43 -5.95
N ASN A 53 -5.78 -12.90 -7.06
CA ASN A 53 -4.62 -13.80 -7.09
C ASN A 53 -3.45 -13.20 -7.89
N THR A 54 -3.46 -11.88 -8.09
CA THR A 54 -2.44 -11.14 -8.82
C THR A 54 -2.26 -9.75 -8.22
N LEU A 55 -1.16 -9.09 -8.54
CA LEU A 55 -0.94 -7.70 -8.18
C LEU A 55 -2.01 -6.78 -8.79
N PRO A 56 -2.46 -5.72 -8.10
CA PRO A 56 -2.00 -5.24 -6.78
C PRO A 56 -2.76 -5.87 -5.59
N TYR A 57 -3.65 -6.84 -5.82
CA TYR A 57 -4.52 -7.42 -4.80
C TYR A 57 -4.40 -8.94 -4.75
N TYR A 58 -3.63 -9.44 -3.78
CA TYR A 58 -3.35 -10.85 -3.65
C TYR A 58 -3.91 -11.43 -2.35
N VAL A 59 -4.75 -12.44 -2.47
CA VAL A 59 -5.33 -13.23 -1.39
C VAL A 59 -4.82 -14.66 -1.56
N TRP A 60 -4.08 -15.13 -0.57
CA TRP A 60 -3.62 -16.52 -0.53
C TRP A 60 -4.80 -17.50 -0.49
N ALA A 61 -4.65 -18.64 -1.16
CA ALA A 61 -5.66 -19.69 -1.14
C ALA A 61 -6.02 -20.12 0.30
N PRO A 62 -7.26 -20.57 0.56
CA PRO A 62 -7.70 -20.95 1.90
C PRO A 62 -6.84 -22.02 2.59
N ASN A 63 -6.19 -22.88 1.80
CA ASN A 63 -5.31 -23.95 2.25
C ASN A 63 -3.81 -23.60 2.16
N ALA A 64 -3.46 -22.33 1.93
CA ALA A 64 -2.07 -21.90 1.98
C ALA A 64 -1.51 -22.09 3.40
N ASP A 65 -0.23 -22.46 3.47
CA ASP A 65 0.46 -22.71 4.73
C ASP A 65 0.28 -21.53 5.72
N PRO A 66 -0.32 -21.78 6.90
CA PRO A 66 -0.63 -20.72 7.87
C PRO A 66 0.62 -20.04 8.44
N ASP A 67 1.77 -20.70 8.40
CA ASP A 67 3.05 -20.19 8.92
C ASP A 67 3.82 -19.36 7.89
N SER A 68 3.39 -19.42 6.63
CA SER A 68 4.07 -18.72 5.53
C SER A 68 3.78 -17.21 5.50
N LYS A 69 2.77 -16.68 6.23
CA LYS A 69 2.34 -15.26 6.12
C LYS A 69 1.72 -14.61 7.37
N TRP A 70 1.99 -13.31 7.52
CA TRP A 70 1.58 -12.48 8.66
C TRP A 70 0.41 -11.54 8.31
N GLY A 71 -0.83 -12.03 8.40
CA GLY A 71 -2.01 -11.15 8.41
C GLY A 71 -2.27 -10.37 7.11
N ILE A 72 -2.58 -9.08 7.23
CA ILE A 72 -2.78 -8.14 6.12
C ILE A 72 -1.49 -7.34 5.94
N GLU A 73 -0.83 -7.50 4.81
CA GLU A 73 0.37 -6.77 4.43
C GLU A 73 0.03 -5.73 3.38
N LEU A 74 0.27 -4.46 3.71
CA LEU A 74 0.11 -3.35 2.78
C LEU A 74 1.48 -2.77 2.41
N ARG A 75 1.66 -2.41 1.15
CA ARG A 75 2.91 -1.86 0.64
C ARG A 75 2.66 -0.69 -0.29
N ILE A 76 3.41 0.39 -0.12
CA ILE A 76 3.50 1.48 -1.08
C ILE A 76 4.81 1.30 -1.82
N TYR A 77 4.76 1.36 -3.14
CA TYR A 77 5.91 1.49 -4.03
C TYR A 77 5.88 2.88 -4.63
N PHE A 78 7.00 3.58 -4.65
CA PHE A 78 7.05 4.91 -5.25
C PHE A 78 8.44 5.23 -5.79
N VAL A 79 8.50 6.18 -6.73
CA VAL A 79 9.73 6.82 -7.18
C VAL A 79 9.94 8.07 -6.34
N SER A 80 10.93 8.08 -5.45
CA SER A 80 11.24 9.22 -4.59
C SER A 80 11.95 10.35 -5.34
N ASP A 81 11.91 11.56 -4.79
CA ASP A 81 12.69 12.72 -5.23
C ASP A 81 13.14 13.56 -4.02
N ALA A 82 13.83 14.67 -4.29
CA ALA A 82 14.41 15.53 -3.26
C ALA A 82 13.36 16.23 -2.37
N THR A 83 12.07 16.22 -2.72
CA THR A 83 11.02 16.85 -1.92
C THR A 83 10.34 15.86 -0.95
N ALA A 84 10.70 14.58 -1.00
CA ALA A 84 10.18 13.56 -0.10
C ALA A 84 10.51 13.88 1.38
N PRO A 85 9.52 13.89 2.30
CA PRO A 85 9.75 14.18 3.71
C PRO A 85 10.76 13.22 4.34
N ALA A 86 11.68 13.74 5.16
CA ALA A 86 12.70 12.93 5.82
C ALA A 86 12.10 11.79 6.67
N SER A 87 11.00 12.05 7.37
CA SER A 87 10.27 11.06 8.18
C SER A 87 9.66 9.93 7.35
N LEU A 88 9.22 10.23 6.13
CA LEU A 88 8.78 9.24 5.16
C LEU A 88 9.96 8.39 4.69
N MET A 89 11.07 9.05 4.31
CA MET A 89 12.27 8.39 3.82
C MET A 89 12.97 7.52 4.86
N GLN A 90 12.91 7.87 6.15
CA GLN A 90 13.39 7.03 7.26
C GLN A 90 12.61 5.71 7.39
N ARG A 91 11.36 5.66 6.92
CA ARG A 91 10.56 4.43 6.89
C ARG A 91 10.67 3.68 5.57
N ALA A 92 11.02 4.38 4.50
CA ALA A 92 11.24 3.79 3.20
C ALA A 92 12.48 2.89 3.21
N LYS A 93 12.42 1.83 2.40
CA LYS A 93 13.55 0.99 2.07
C LYS A 93 13.75 1.02 0.57
N ASN A 94 14.96 0.73 0.11
CA ASN A 94 15.18 0.48 -1.31
C ASN A 94 14.31 -0.69 -1.75
N ASN A 95 13.63 -0.53 -2.89
CA ASN A 95 12.75 -1.55 -3.41
C ASN A 95 13.53 -2.61 -4.19
N SER A 96 13.16 -3.86 -3.98
CA SER A 96 13.68 -5.02 -4.72
C SER A 96 12.58 -6.03 -5.06
N ARG A 97 11.31 -5.63 -4.90
CA ARG A 97 10.17 -6.50 -5.16
C ARG A 97 10.06 -6.78 -6.67
N HIS A 98 10.09 -8.06 -7.02
CA HIS A 98 9.81 -8.51 -8.38
C HIS A 98 8.42 -8.02 -8.84
N GLY A 99 8.35 -7.52 -10.08
CA GLY A 99 7.14 -6.87 -10.63
C GLY A 99 7.03 -5.36 -10.33
N TYR A 100 7.81 -4.84 -9.37
CA TYR A 100 7.78 -3.44 -8.93
C TYR A 100 9.12 -2.72 -9.10
N THR A 101 10.09 -3.30 -9.81
CA THR A 101 11.48 -2.81 -9.86
C THR A 101 11.65 -1.44 -10.52
N HIS A 102 10.61 -0.89 -11.15
CA HIS A 102 10.59 0.47 -11.69
C HIS A 102 10.36 1.55 -10.61
N PHE A 103 9.95 1.17 -9.41
CA PHE A 103 9.93 2.03 -8.22
C PHE A 103 11.22 1.88 -7.42
N ASP A 104 11.78 2.98 -6.91
CA ASP A 104 13.04 2.98 -6.15
C ASP A 104 12.85 2.72 -4.65
N LYS A 105 11.67 3.07 -4.10
CA LYS A 105 11.35 2.94 -2.68
C LYS A 105 10.13 2.08 -2.42
N ARG A 106 10.13 1.44 -1.26
CA ARG A 106 8.99 0.71 -0.71
C ARG A 106 8.79 1.04 0.77
N ILE A 107 7.53 1.16 1.19
CA ILE A 107 7.13 1.28 2.59
C ILE A 107 6.12 0.18 2.93
N ASN A 108 6.36 -0.50 4.05
CA ASN A 108 5.44 -1.49 4.64
C ASN A 108 4.95 -0.97 6.00
N TYR A 109 4.08 0.04 5.97
CA TYR A 109 3.57 0.67 7.20
C TYR A 109 2.06 0.88 7.11
N ASN A 110 1.32 -0.15 7.55
CA ASN A 110 -0.13 -0.22 7.41
C ASN A 110 -0.86 1.04 7.93
N LYS A 111 -0.39 1.68 9.01
CA LYS A 111 -1.02 2.90 9.53
C LYS A 111 -1.06 4.00 8.45
N LEU A 112 0.07 4.33 7.84
CA LEU A 112 0.12 5.33 6.75
C LEU A 112 -0.75 4.92 5.55
N ILE A 113 -0.72 3.64 5.18
CA ILE A 113 -1.45 3.18 3.99
C ILE A 113 -2.97 3.25 4.19
N TRP A 114 -3.45 2.94 5.39
CA TRP A 114 -4.86 3.15 5.72
C TRP A 114 -5.26 4.63 5.66
N GLU A 115 -4.39 5.55 6.10
CA GLU A 115 -4.62 6.98 5.98
C GLU A 115 -4.63 7.42 4.51
N LEU A 116 -3.78 6.86 3.66
CA LEU A 116 -3.82 7.13 2.22
C LEU A 116 -5.16 6.70 1.59
N PHE A 117 -5.67 5.52 1.95
CA PHE A 117 -7.01 5.11 1.49
C PHE A 117 -8.10 6.07 1.96
N ALA A 118 -8.04 6.56 3.20
CA ALA A 118 -8.97 7.58 3.71
C ALA A 118 -8.84 8.94 2.99
N ASN A 119 -7.69 9.20 2.36
CA ASN A 119 -7.38 10.41 1.61
C ASN A 119 -7.47 10.19 0.08
N GLY A 120 -8.22 9.17 -0.34
CA GLY A 120 -8.62 8.97 -1.73
C GLY A 120 -7.63 8.16 -2.59
N PHE A 121 -6.55 7.62 -2.03
CA PHE A 121 -5.71 6.64 -2.71
C PHE A 121 -6.43 5.28 -2.80
N ARG A 122 -5.99 4.43 -3.73
CA ARG A 122 -6.58 3.11 -4.01
C ARG A 122 -5.50 2.05 -4.20
N LEU A 123 -5.90 0.77 -4.25
CA LEU A 123 -5.01 -0.30 -4.70
C LEU A 123 -4.62 -0.08 -6.17
N GLY A 124 -3.37 -0.42 -6.51
CA GLY A 124 -2.81 -0.21 -7.85
C GLY A 124 -2.19 1.17 -8.03
N SER A 125 -1.97 1.54 -9.29
CA SER A 125 -1.39 2.83 -9.66
C SER A 125 -2.26 3.98 -9.16
N ASN A 126 -1.63 5.02 -8.61
CA ASN A 126 -2.30 6.23 -8.12
C ASN A 126 -1.80 7.50 -8.79
#